data_AF-A0A9E5TBQ8-F1
#
_entry.id   AF-A0A9E5TBQ8-F1
#
_cell.length_a   1.000
_cell.length_b   1.000
_cell.length_c   1.000
_cell.angle_alpha   90.00
_cell.angle_beta   90.00
_cell.angle_gamma   90.00
#
_symmetry.space_group_name_H-M   'P 1'
#
loop_
_entity.id
_entity.type
_entity.pdbx_description
1 polymer ?
#
loop_
_entity_poly.entity_id
_entity_poly.type
_entity_poly.pdbx_seq_one_letter_code
_entity_poly.pdbx_strand_id
1 'polypeptide(L)'
;MEISFLPLALITALAFIAHSISQRINAPVIVTEIIFGIIIGRNVLQLIGEDPAIEFLALLGFIFLMFLAGLEIDFNQIENRGWGNVFKGLFVFILILSLSYSGVRLLGYGFILALVLSTTSLGVVLPTLRGLKMTKSEEGQSILLTAMVADFLTVLLLTLYALWLGGEGSLRIYVILSLFGAYLLAYIIGKRALWHFPDFLSSWFKPEQPTEVGVRAAIAIMLAFVAYSRIAGMEEILGAFLAGVLL
;
A
#
# COMPACT_ATOMS: atom_id res chain seq x y z
N MET A 1 -19.07 19.50 14.79
CA MET A 1 -18.85 18.15 15.32
C MET A 1 -17.76 18.27 16.36
N GLU A 2 -18.06 18.01 17.63
CA GLU A 2 -17.01 17.89 18.66
C GLU A 2 -16.30 16.56 18.44
N ILE A 3 -15.02 16.60 18.09
CA ILE A 3 -14.21 15.39 17.92
C ILE A 3 -13.88 14.87 19.33
N SER A 4 -14.39 13.69 19.67
CA SER A 4 -14.04 13.03 20.93
C SER A 4 -12.68 12.35 20.79
N PHE A 5 -11.74 12.67 21.68
CA PHE A 5 -10.41 12.04 21.69
C PHE A 5 -10.39 10.67 22.41
N LEU A 6 -11.46 10.31 23.12
CA LEU A 6 -11.54 9.05 23.88
C LEU A 6 -11.39 7.81 22.99
N PRO A 7 -12.10 7.70 21.84
CA PRO A 7 -11.92 6.56 20.93
C PRO A 7 -10.49 6.46 20.40
N LEU A 8 -9.87 7.58 20.01
CA LEU A 8 -8.49 7.61 19.54
C LEU A 8 -7.51 7.14 20.64
N ALA A 9 -7.68 7.62 21.87
CA ALA A 9 -6.85 7.21 23.00
C ALA A 9 -6.99 5.71 23.27
N LEU A 10 -8.20 5.16 23.18
CA LEU A 10 -8.45 3.74 23.36
C LEU A 10 -7.82 2.91 22.23
N ILE A 11 -8.02 3.27 20.97
CA ILE A 11 -7.46 2.58 19.79
C ILE A 11 -5.93 2.56 19.88
N THR A 12 -5.31 3.70 20.16
CA THR A 12 -3.84 3.82 20.21
C THR A 12 -3.25 3.08 21.40
N ALA A 13 -3.91 3.11 22.57
CA ALA A 13 -3.49 2.30 23.72
C ALA A 13 -3.58 0.79 23.44
N LEU A 14 -4.64 0.35 22.76
CA LEU A 14 -4.78 -1.05 22.38
C LEU A 14 -3.78 -1.49 21.31
N ALA A 15 -3.48 -0.63 20.32
CA ALA A 15 -2.43 -0.89 19.34
C ALA A 15 -1.05 -1.05 20.01
N PHE A 16 -0.74 -0.23 21.02
CA PHE A 16 0.48 -0.39 21.81
C PHE A 16 0.54 -1.75 22.54
N ILE A 17 -0.57 -2.18 23.15
CA ILE A 17 -0.67 -3.49 23.82
C ILE A 17 -0.64 -4.64 22.81
N ALA A 18 -1.20 -4.45 21.61
CA ALA A 18 -1.28 -5.46 20.55
C ALA A 18 0.10 -6.00 20.19
N HIS A 19 1.11 -5.13 20.13
CA HIS A 19 2.49 -5.56 19.88
C HIS A 19 2.96 -6.60 20.91
N SER A 20 2.77 -6.32 22.21
CA SER A 20 3.20 -7.23 23.28
C SER A 20 2.47 -8.57 23.25
N ILE A 21 1.18 -8.56 22.91
CA ILE A 21 0.37 -9.79 22.80
C ILE A 21 0.77 -10.59 21.57
N SER A 22 0.96 -9.92 20.43
CA SER A 22 1.35 -10.56 19.18
C SER A 22 2.65 -11.37 19.32
N GLN A 23 3.63 -10.84 20.06
CA GLN A 23 4.87 -11.56 20.38
C GLN A 23 4.63 -12.80 21.24
N ARG A 24 3.72 -12.74 22.21
CA ARG A 24 3.42 -13.90 23.09
C ARG A 24 2.72 -15.04 22.34
N ILE A 25 1.87 -14.70 21.37
CA ILE A 25 1.10 -15.69 20.60
C ILE A 25 1.75 -16.05 19.26
N ASN A 26 2.93 -15.48 18.95
CA ASN A 26 3.63 -15.65 17.67
C ASN A 26 2.76 -15.35 16.43
N ALA A 27 1.95 -14.30 16.51
CA ALA A 27 1.12 -13.83 15.40
C ALA A 27 1.63 -12.51 14.84
N PRO A 28 1.37 -12.19 13.56
CA PRO A 28 1.65 -10.85 13.03
C PRO A 28 0.87 -9.78 13.82
N VAL A 29 1.54 -8.66 14.13
CA VAL A 29 0.98 -7.55 14.93
C VAL A 29 -0.38 -7.10 14.38
N ILE A 30 -0.48 -6.94 13.06
CA ILE A 30 -1.68 -6.48 12.38
C ILE A 30 -2.90 -7.39 12.61
N VAL A 31 -2.69 -8.70 12.78
CA VAL A 31 -3.78 -9.64 13.09
C VAL A 31 -4.33 -9.34 14.49
N THR A 32 -3.46 -9.07 15.46
CA THR A 32 -3.88 -8.69 16.82
C THR A 32 -4.58 -7.33 16.84
N GLU A 33 -4.12 -6.37 16.05
CA GLU A 33 -4.77 -5.06 15.89
C GLU A 33 -6.19 -5.18 15.29
N ILE A 34 -6.36 -5.99 14.24
CA ILE A 34 -7.66 -6.27 13.63
C ILE A 34 -8.59 -6.93 14.66
N ILE A 35 -8.12 -7.92 15.41
CA ILE A 35 -8.92 -8.60 16.44
C ILE A 35 -9.38 -7.60 17.50
N PHE A 36 -8.51 -6.70 17.96
CA PHE A 36 -8.90 -5.65 18.91
C PHE A 36 -9.91 -4.67 18.33
N GLY A 37 -9.73 -4.27 17.07
CA GLY A 37 -10.72 -3.47 16.35
C GLY A 37 -12.10 -4.14 16.31
N ILE A 38 -12.15 -5.45 16.03
CA ILE A 38 -13.40 -6.24 16.05
C ILE A 38 -14.03 -6.24 17.45
N ILE A 39 -13.23 -6.45 18.50
CA ILE A 39 -13.71 -6.53 19.89
C ILE A 39 -14.27 -5.18 20.37
N ILE A 40 -13.57 -4.07 20.15
CA ILE A 40 -14.01 -2.75 20.65
C ILE A 40 -15.03 -2.06 19.74
N GLY A 41 -15.08 -2.47 18.47
CA GLY A 41 -15.96 -1.91 17.47
C GLY A 41 -17.43 -2.26 17.72
N ARG A 42 -18.26 -1.81 16.78
CA ARG A 42 -19.72 -1.89 16.86
C ARG A 42 -20.28 -3.31 16.96
N ASN A 43 -19.55 -4.33 16.49
CA ASN A 43 -20.07 -5.69 16.42
C ASN A 43 -19.99 -6.45 17.76
N VAL A 44 -19.12 -6.03 18.69
CA VAL A 44 -18.87 -6.78 19.93
C VAL A 44 -19.14 -5.91 21.17
N LEU A 45 -18.24 -4.98 21.52
CA LEU A 45 -18.41 -4.16 22.72
C LEU A 45 -19.12 -2.82 22.47
N GLN A 46 -19.26 -2.38 21.22
CA GLN A 46 -19.93 -1.12 20.85
C GLN A 46 -19.31 0.13 21.48
N LEU A 47 -18.01 0.09 21.81
CA LEU A 47 -17.30 1.22 22.41
C LEU A 47 -16.93 2.29 21.38
N ILE A 48 -16.78 1.87 20.12
CA ILE A 48 -16.38 2.74 19.00
C ILE A 48 -17.43 2.65 17.90
N GLY A 49 -18.02 3.80 17.57
CA GLY A 49 -18.98 3.97 16.49
C GLY A 49 -18.35 4.50 15.20
N GLU A 50 -19.20 4.79 14.22
CA GLU A 50 -18.80 5.48 12.98
C GLU A 50 -18.40 6.92 13.31
N ASP A 51 -17.11 7.23 13.18
CA ASP A 51 -16.54 8.54 13.45
C ASP A 51 -15.70 8.98 12.23
N PRO A 52 -16.07 10.10 11.55
CA PRO A 52 -15.34 10.59 10.39
C PRO A 52 -13.85 10.86 10.65
N ALA A 53 -13.49 11.22 11.88
CA ALA A 53 -12.08 11.42 12.25
C ALA A 53 -11.33 10.09 12.29
N ILE A 54 -11.95 9.02 12.81
CA ILE A 54 -11.36 7.67 12.83
C ILE A 54 -11.23 7.13 11.40
N GLU A 55 -12.25 7.31 10.56
CA GLU A 55 -12.20 6.91 9.15
C GLU A 55 -11.09 7.63 8.39
N PHE A 56 -10.97 8.94 8.58
CA PHE A 56 -9.90 9.72 7.98
C PHE A 56 -8.52 9.27 8.46
N LEU A 57 -8.34 9.03 9.77
CA LEU A 57 -7.08 8.51 10.33
C LEU A 57 -6.75 7.11 9.82
N ALA A 58 -7.74 6.24 9.66
CA ALA A 58 -7.56 4.90 9.11
C ALA A 58 -7.06 4.96 7.66
N LEU A 59 -7.69 5.79 6.82
CA LEU A 59 -7.26 6.02 5.44
C LEU A 59 -5.85 6.63 5.40
N LEU A 60 -5.58 7.65 6.22
CA LEU A 60 -4.29 8.31 6.28
C LEU A 60 -3.19 7.33 6.75
N GLY A 61 -3.46 6.51 7.77
CA GLY A 61 -2.55 5.48 8.24
C GLY A 61 -2.24 4.44 7.16
N PHE A 62 -3.25 4.05 6.38
CA PHE A 62 -3.05 3.12 5.27
C PHE A 62 -2.24 3.74 4.12
N ILE A 63 -2.48 5.01 3.79
CA ILE A 63 -1.67 5.80 2.87
C ILE A 63 -0.20 5.84 3.32
N PHE A 64 0.07 6.16 4.60
CA PHE A 64 1.42 6.18 5.14
C PHE A 64 2.09 4.80 5.08
N LEU A 65 1.35 3.74 5.41
CA LEU A 65 1.87 2.39 5.35
C LEU A 65 2.29 2.03 3.92
N MET A 66 1.44 2.34 2.93
CA MET A 66 1.71 2.06 1.52
C MET A 66 2.85 2.92 0.96
N PHE A 67 2.95 4.18 1.39
CA PHE A 67 4.11 5.02 1.10
C PHE A 67 5.41 4.44 1.68
N LEU A 68 5.40 4.03 2.95
CA LEU A 68 6.52 3.35 3.59
C LEU A 68 6.86 2.00 2.94
N ALA A 69 5.88 1.34 2.31
CA ALA A 69 6.11 0.13 1.51
C ALA A 69 6.91 0.45 0.25
N GLY A 70 6.53 1.51 -0.46
CA GLY A 70 7.25 1.98 -1.65
C GLY A 70 8.72 2.30 -1.36
N LEU A 71 8.99 2.98 -0.25
CA LEU A 71 10.35 3.32 0.20
C LEU A 71 11.21 2.09 0.57
N GLU A 72 10.60 0.95 0.91
CA GLU A 72 11.32 -0.26 1.32
C GLU A 72 11.74 -1.12 0.12
N ILE A 73 11.19 -0.87 -1.08
CA ILE A 73 11.49 -1.67 -2.26
C ILE A 73 12.80 -1.20 -2.89
N ASP A 74 13.78 -2.09 -2.93
CA ASP A 74 15.07 -1.81 -3.56
C ASP A 74 15.06 -2.25 -5.03
N PHE A 75 14.72 -1.31 -5.91
CA PHE A 75 14.71 -1.57 -7.36
C PHE A 75 16.09 -1.86 -7.93
N ASN A 76 17.19 -1.42 -7.29
CA ASN A 76 18.53 -1.76 -7.76
C ASN A 76 18.83 -3.24 -7.54
N GLN A 77 18.36 -3.82 -6.43
CA GLN A 77 18.44 -5.26 -6.20
C GLN A 77 17.59 -6.05 -7.23
N ILE A 78 16.49 -5.48 -7.70
CA ILE A 78 15.65 -6.09 -8.74
C ILE A 78 16.35 -6.03 -10.10
N GLU A 79 16.88 -4.86 -10.49
CA GLU A 79 17.57 -4.67 -11.77
C GLU A 79 18.82 -5.54 -11.88
N ASN A 80 19.64 -5.58 -10.82
CA ASN A 80 20.87 -6.37 -10.78
C ASN A 80 20.62 -7.89 -10.79
N ARG A 81 19.46 -8.35 -10.33
CA ARG A 81 19.09 -9.78 -10.29
C ARG A 81 18.21 -10.21 -11.48
N GLY A 82 17.89 -9.26 -12.35
CA GLY A 82 17.05 -9.46 -13.53
C GLY A 82 15.57 -9.64 -13.21
N TRP A 83 14.75 -9.61 -14.27
CA TRP A 83 13.29 -9.69 -14.21
C TRP A 83 12.73 -11.02 -13.65
N GLY A 84 13.59 -11.98 -13.29
CA GLY A 84 13.19 -13.30 -12.81
C GLY A 84 12.30 -13.27 -11.57
N ASN A 85 12.53 -12.35 -10.62
CA ASN A 85 11.69 -12.24 -9.43
C ASN A 85 10.31 -11.64 -9.74
N VAL A 86 10.22 -10.71 -10.71
CA VAL A 86 8.93 -10.19 -11.20
C VAL A 86 8.14 -11.32 -11.87
N PHE A 87 8.79 -12.14 -12.71
CA PHE A 87 8.15 -13.29 -13.36
C PHE A 87 7.68 -14.33 -12.36
N LYS A 88 8.44 -14.59 -11.28
CA LYS A 88 7.99 -15.46 -10.18
C LYS A 88 6.75 -14.90 -9.51
N GLY A 89 6.74 -13.61 -9.19
CA GLY A 89 5.57 -12.96 -8.58
C GLY A 89 4.33 -13.04 -9.48
N LEU A 90 4.50 -12.76 -10.78
CA LEU A 90 3.45 -12.91 -11.79
C LEU A 90 2.95 -14.35 -11.89
N PHE A 91 3.85 -15.32 -11.91
CA PHE A 91 3.49 -16.74 -11.95
C PHE A 91 2.68 -17.16 -10.72
N VAL A 92 3.11 -16.76 -9.52
CA VAL A 92 2.38 -17.02 -8.27
C VAL A 92 0.99 -16.40 -8.33
N PHE A 93 0.87 -15.14 -8.76
CA PHE A 93 -0.42 -14.47 -8.90
C PHE A 93 -1.36 -15.20 -9.87
N ILE A 94 -0.88 -15.55 -11.08
CA ILE A 94 -1.67 -16.27 -12.08
C ILE A 94 -2.11 -17.65 -11.57
N LEU A 95 -1.21 -18.36 -10.86
CA LEU A 95 -1.51 -19.65 -10.28
C LEU A 95 -2.64 -19.55 -9.24
N ILE A 96 -2.53 -18.61 -8.30
CA ILE A 96 -3.55 -18.38 -7.26
C ILE A 96 -4.87 -17.95 -7.91
N LEU A 97 -4.84 -17.03 -8.87
CA LEU A 97 -6.02 -16.58 -9.60
C LEU A 97 -6.72 -17.73 -10.34
N SER A 98 -5.95 -18.62 -10.96
CA SER A 98 -6.49 -19.78 -11.68
C SER A 98 -7.16 -20.78 -10.73
N LEU A 99 -6.54 -21.06 -9.59
CA LEU A 99 -7.10 -21.91 -8.53
C LEU A 99 -8.37 -21.30 -7.95
N SER A 100 -8.31 -20.00 -7.62
CA SER A 100 -9.44 -19.23 -7.11
C SER A 100 -10.63 -19.23 -8.09
N TYR A 101 -10.38 -18.93 -9.36
CA TYR A 101 -11.40 -18.95 -10.41
C TYR A 101 -12.04 -20.33 -10.57
N SER A 102 -11.22 -21.39 -10.53
CA SER A 102 -11.72 -22.77 -10.60
C SER A 102 -12.66 -23.08 -9.43
N GLY A 103 -12.26 -22.75 -8.20
CA GLY A 103 -13.08 -22.98 -7.00
C GLY A 103 -14.38 -22.18 -7.00
N VAL A 104 -14.30 -20.88 -7.30
CA VAL A 104 -15.45 -19.97 -7.37
C VAL A 104 -16.44 -20.40 -8.45
N ARG A 105 -15.96 -20.86 -9.62
CA ARG A 105 -16.81 -21.36 -10.70
C ARG A 105 -17.55 -22.64 -10.33
N LEU A 106 -16.90 -23.58 -9.62
CA LEU A 106 -17.55 -24.80 -9.12
C LEU A 106 -18.70 -24.49 -8.15
N LEU A 107 -18.57 -23.41 -7.39
CA LEU A 107 -19.58 -22.95 -6.42
C LEU A 107 -20.65 -22.03 -7.05
N GLY A 108 -20.55 -21.72 -8.35
CA GLY A 108 -21.52 -20.86 -9.05
C GLY A 108 -21.37 -19.36 -8.76
N TYR A 109 -20.23 -18.92 -8.24
CA TYR A 109 -19.95 -17.50 -7.97
C TYR A 109 -19.28 -16.80 -9.16
N GLY A 110 -19.30 -15.46 -9.15
CA GLY A 110 -18.77 -14.61 -10.23
C GLY A 110 -17.26 -14.33 -10.15
N PHE A 111 -16.69 -13.84 -11.25
CA PHE A 111 -15.25 -13.57 -11.40
C PHE A 111 -14.68 -12.58 -10.35
N ILE A 112 -15.50 -11.64 -9.86
CA ILE A 112 -15.07 -10.69 -8.82
C ILE A 112 -14.62 -11.44 -7.56
N LEU A 113 -15.36 -12.49 -7.15
CA LEU A 113 -14.96 -13.28 -5.98
C LEU A 113 -13.65 -14.02 -6.22
N ALA A 114 -13.41 -14.47 -7.46
CA ALA A 114 -12.14 -15.08 -7.82
C ALA A 114 -10.97 -14.10 -7.68
N LEU A 115 -11.15 -12.85 -8.13
CA LEU A 115 -10.16 -11.79 -7.94
C LEU A 115 -9.90 -11.49 -6.47
N VAL A 116 -10.96 -11.31 -5.67
CA VAL A 116 -10.86 -11.03 -4.22
C VAL A 116 -10.10 -12.13 -3.49
N LEU A 117 -10.37 -13.39 -3.80
CA LEU A 117 -9.67 -14.54 -3.20
C LEU A 117 -8.24 -14.73 -3.72
N SER A 118 -7.89 -14.11 -4.85
CA SER A 118 -6.55 -14.24 -5.44
C SER A 118 -5.55 -13.15 -5.00
N THR A 119 -6.06 -12.06 -4.42
CA THR A 119 -5.22 -10.92 -4.06
C THR A 119 -4.32 -11.21 -2.87
N THR A 120 -3.22 -10.46 -2.75
CA THR A 120 -2.29 -10.49 -1.62
C THR A 120 -2.01 -9.07 -1.19
N SER A 121 -2.28 -8.74 0.08
CA SER A 121 -2.12 -7.36 0.56
C SER A 121 -0.69 -7.04 0.99
N LEU A 122 -0.03 -6.14 0.26
CA LEU A 122 1.24 -5.54 0.67
C LEU A 122 1.11 -4.85 2.04
N GLY A 123 -0.08 -4.32 2.33
CA GLY A 123 -0.43 -3.68 3.59
C GLY A 123 -0.27 -4.56 4.83
N VAL A 124 -0.43 -5.88 4.67
CA VAL A 124 -0.23 -6.88 5.73
C VAL A 124 1.19 -7.44 5.70
N VAL A 125 1.73 -7.65 4.50
CA VAL A 125 3.05 -8.25 4.29
C VAL A 125 4.18 -7.37 4.84
N LEU A 126 4.16 -6.06 4.57
CA LEU A 126 5.24 -5.17 4.99
C LEU A 126 5.39 -5.09 6.52
N PRO A 127 4.33 -4.80 7.31
CA PRO A 127 4.46 -4.80 8.78
C PRO A 127 4.92 -6.15 9.33
N THR A 128 4.49 -7.25 8.71
CA THR A 128 4.91 -8.60 9.11
C THR A 128 6.41 -8.81 8.88
N LEU A 129 6.93 -8.47 7.70
CA LEU A 129 8.36 -8.56 7.40
C LEU A 129 9.20 -7.61 8.25
N ARG A 130 8.68 -6.42 8.61
CA ARG A 130 9.34 -5.49 9.54
C ARG A 130 9.43 -6.08 10.94
N GLY A 131 8.35 -6.68 11.44
CA GLY A 131 8.34 -7.39 12.72
C GLY A 131 9.38 -8.52 12.77
N LEU A 132 9.58 -9.21 11.65
CA LEU A 132 10.57 -10.27 11.49
C LEU A 132 11.98 -9.76 11.16
N LYS A 133 12.18 -8.44 10.96
CA LYS A 133 13.43 -7.82 10.50
C LYS A 133 13.95 -8.38 9.16
N MET A 134 13.04 -8.84 8.30
CA MET A 134 13.36 -9.48 7.02
C MET A 134 13.20 -8.56 5.82
N THR A 135 12.77 -7.30 5.98
CA THR A 135 12.48 -6.42 4.82
C THR A 135 13.66 -6.24 3.87
N LYS A 136 14.90 -6.22 4.38
CA LYS A 136 16.12 -6.08 3.57
C LYS A 136 16.73 -7.40 3.10
N SER A 137 16.20 -8.54 3.56
CA SER A 137 16.66 -9.86 3.12
C SER A 137 16.24 -10.13 1.67
N GLU A 138 16.91 -11.07 1.01
CA GLU A 138 16.57 -11.42 -0.37
C GLU A 138 15.16 -12.01 -0.48
N GLU A 139 14.79 -12.85 0.49
CA GLU A 139 13.48 -13.47 0.61
C GLU A 139 12.41 -12.41 0.88
N GLY A 140 12.69 -11.47 1.80
CA GLY A 140 11.79 -10.37 2.11
C GLY A 140 11.52 -9.46 0.91
N GLN A 141 12.55 -9.08 0.16
CA GLN A 141 12.39 -8.30 -1.07
C GLN A 141 11.60 -9.07 -2.13
N SER A 142 11.84 -10.37 -2.28
CA SER A 142 11.06 -11.21 -3.21
C SER A 142 9.58 -11.30 -2.83
N ILE A 143 9.27 -11.38 -1.52
CA ILE A 143 7.90 -11.41 -1.01
C ILE A 143 7.22 -10.04 -1.22
N LEU A 144 7.90 -8.93 -0.89
CA LEU A 144 7.39 -7.58 -1.11
C LEU A 144 7.07 -7.33 -2.59
N LEU A 145 7.97 -7.73 -3.49
CA LEU A 145 7.77 -7.60 -4.92
C LEU A 145 6.59 -8.45 -5.42
N THR A 146 6.46 -9.68 -4.92
CA THR A 146 5.34 -10.56 -5.28
C THR A 146 4.00 -9.96 -4.82
N ALA A 147 3.94 -9.47 -3.58
CA ALA A 147 2.75 -8.81 -3.03
C ALA A 147 2.40 -7.54 -3.82
N MET A 148 3.40 -6.71 -4.14
CA MET A 148 3.24 -5.51 -4.98
C MET A 148 2.65 -5.85 -6.35
N VAL A 149 3.21 -6.86 -7.04
CA VAL A 149 2.72 -7.29 -8.36
C VAL A 149 1.27 -7.79 -8.26
N ALA A 150 0.95 -8.57 -7.22
CA ALA A 150 -0.41 -9.08 -7.00
C ALA A 150 -1.43 -7.96 -6.73
N ASP A 151 -1.10 -7.00 -5.86
CA ASP A 151 -1.96 -5.83 -5.57
C ASP A 151 -2.19 -5.00 -6.85
N PHE A 152 -1.11 -4.70 -7.59
CA PHE A 152 -1.20 -3.93 -8.83
C PHE A 152 -2.07 -4.63 -9.89
N LEU A 153 -1.82 -5.92 -10.14
CA LEU A 153 -2.58 -6.69 -11.11
C LEU A 153 -4.04 -6.84 -10.71
N THR A 154 -4.33 -6.96 -9.41
CA THR A 154 -5.71 -7.05 -8.92
C THR A 154 -6.49 -5.76 -9.21
N VAL A 155 -5.93 -4.59 -8.88
CA VAL A 155 -6.55 -3.29 -9.18
C VAL A 155 -6.74 -3.10 -10.69
N LEU A 156 -5.75 -3.50 -11.49
CA LEU A 156 -5.83 -3.44 -12.94
C LEU A 156 -6.94 -4.36 -13.49
N LEU A 157 -7.02 -5.62 -13.04
CA LEU A 157 -8.04 -6.57 -13.48
C LEU A 157 -9.44 -6.19 -13.02
N LEU A 158 -9.60 -5.67 -11.79
CA LEU A 158 -10.88 -5.12 -11.31
C LEU A 158 -11.34 -3.96 -12.19
N THR A 159 -10.40 -3.09 -12.55
CA THR A 159 -10.69 -2.00 -13.48
C THR A 159 -11.14 -2.56 -14.82
N LEU A 160 -10.34 -3.43 -15.46
CA LEU A 160 -10.67 -4.08 -16.74
C LEU A 160 -12.03 -4.78 -16.72
N TYR A 161 -12.36 -5.47 -15.62
CA TYR A 161 -13.63 -6.14 -15.45
C TYR A 161 -14.82 -5.16 -15.36
N ALA A 162 -14.65 -4.03 -14.67
CA ALA A 162 -15.66 -2.96 -14.65
C ALA A 162 -15.89 -2.37 -16.05
N LEU A 163 -14.87 -2.33 -16.91
CA LEU A 163 -15.00 -1.88 -18.31
C LEU A 163 -15.90 -2.82 -19.11
N TRP A 164 -15.66 -4.12 -18.93
CA TRP A 164 -16.36 -5.17 -19.65
C TRP A 164 -17.86 -5.19 -19.33
N LEU A 165 -18.23 -4.84 -18.09
CA LEU A 165 -19.63 -4.81 -17.63
C LEU A 165 -20.41 -3.54 -18.01
N GLY A 166 -19.74 -2.40 -18.21
CA GLY A 166 -20.42 -1.09 -18.12
C GLY A 166 -20.09 -0.03 -19.18
N GLY A 167 -19.24 -0.31 -20.17
CA GLY A 167 -19.05 0.58 -21.34
C GLY A 167 -18.30 1.91 -21.10
N GLU A 168 -18.09 2.36 -19.85
CA GLU A 168 -17.32 3.57 -19.52
C GLU A 168 -15.80 3.33 -19.38
N GLY A 169 -15.33 2.18 -19.84
CA GLY A 169 -14.05 1.67 -19.40
C GLY A 169 -12.80 2.16 -20.13
N SER A 170 -12.95 2.67 -21.35
CA SER A 170 -11.81 3.27 -22.05
C SER A 170 -11.19 4.39 -21.21
N LEU A 171 -12.02 5.23 -20.57
CA LEU A 171 -11.59 6.34 -19.71
C LEU A 171 -10.78 5.87 -18.50
N ARG A 172 -11.15 4.75 -17.86
CA ARG A 172 -10.43 4.26 -16.66
C ARG A 172 -9.05 3.69 -16.97
N ILE A 173 -8.84 3.09 -18.15
CA ILE A 173 -7.49 2.66 -18.57
C ILE A 173 -6.58 3.88 -18.77
N TYR A 174 -7.08 4.93 -19.45
CA TYR A 174 -6.32 6.16 -19.64
C TYR A 174 -5.98 6.85 -18.31
N VAL A 175 -6.89 6.80 -17.34
CA VAL A 175 -6.71 7.26 -15.96
C VAL A 175 -5.59 6.49 -15.24
N ILE A 176 -5.56 5.16 -15.33
CA ILE A 176 -4.46 4.38 -14.74
C ILE A 176 -3.13 4.75 -15.41
N LEU A 177 -3.11 4.77 -16.75
CA LEU A 177 -1.92 5.14 -17.51
C LEU A 177 -1.45 6.56 -17.20
N SER A 178 -2.36 7.50 -16.92
CA SER A 178 -2.00 8.88 -16.58
C SER A 178 -1.34 8.97 -15.21
N LEU A 179 -1.69 8.14 -14.23
CA LEU A 179 -0.97 8.05 -12.96
C LEU A 179 0.46 7.56 -13.16
N PHE A 180 0.67 6.52 -13.96
CA PHE A 180 2.03 6.06 -14.29
C PHE A 180 2.80 7.10 -15.12
N GLY A 181 2.11 7.84 -15.99
CA GLY A 181 2.67 8.98 -16.71
C GLY A 181 3.10 10.10 -15.77
N ALA A 182 2.28 10.43 -14.76
CA ALA A 182 2.62 11.41 -13.73
C ALA A 182 3.81 10.95 -12.88
N TYR A 183 3.87 9.66 -12.51
CA TYR A 183 5.03 9.05 -11.88
C TYR A 183 6.29 9.21 -12.73
N LEU A 184 6.25 8.83 -14.00
CA LEU A 184 7.40 8.90 -14.90
C LEU A 184 7.86 10.35 -15.09
N LEU A 185 6.93 11.29 -15.25
CA LEU A 185 7.23 12.71 -15.37
C LEU A 185 7.92 13.22 -14.10
N ALA A 186 7.38 12.90 -12.91
CA ALA A 186 7.97 13.27 -11.64
C ALA A 186 9.38 12.68 -11.46
N TYR A 187 9.57 11.41 -11.85
CA TYR A 187 10.87 10.75 -11.84
C TYR A 187 11.89 11.45 -12.75
N ILE A 188 11.50 11.79 -13.98
CA ILE A 188 12.38 12.50 -14.93
C ILE A 188 12.74 13.90 -14.40
N ILE A 189 11.75 14.63 -13.87
CA ILE A 189 11.96 15.97 -13.30
C ILE A 189 12.88 15.87 -12.08
N GLY A 190 12.63 14.92 -11.17
CA GLY A 190 13.45 14.69 -9.98
C GLY A 190 14.90 14.35 -10.33
N LYS A 191 15.12 13.42 -11.28
CA LYS A 191 16.45 13.05 -11.76
C LYS A 191 17.18 14.24 -12.41
N ARG A 192 16.48 15.04 -13.21
CA ARG A 192 17.06 16.23 -13.85
C ARG A 192 17.37 17.33 -12.83
N ALA A 193 16.50 17.52 -11.84
CA ALA A 193 16.74 18.46 -10.75
C ALA A 193 17.97 18.04 -9.93
N LEU A 194 18.10 16.75 -9.60
CA LEU A 194 19.25 16.19 -8.88
C LEU A 194 20.56 16.35 -9.68
N TRP A 195 20.50 16.21 -11.00
CA TRP A 195 21.64 16.46 -11.88
C TRP A 195 22.07 17.94 -11.89
N HIS A 196 21.12 18.88 -11.93
CA HIS A 196 21.44 20.32 -12.00
C HIS A 196 21.76 20.94 -10.64
N PHE A 197 21.19 20.43 -9.55
CA PHE A 197 21.34 20.98 -8.20
C PHE A 197 21.68 19.89 -7.17
N PRO A 198 22.76 19.12 -7.37
CA PRO A 198 23.08 17.98 -6.52
C PRO A 198 23.33 18.38 -5.07
N ASP A 199 24.06 19.47 -4.83
CA ASP A 199 24.41 19.92 -3.48
C ASP A 199 23.19 20.46 -2.71
N PHE A 200 22.27 21.13 -3.42
CA PHE A 200 21.05 21.66 -2.82
C PHE A 200 20.09 20.54 -2.44
N LEU A 201 19.80 19.61 -3.35
CA LEU A 201 18.86 18.51 -3.10
C LEU A 201 19.44 17.45 -2.16
N SER A 202 20.72 17.09 -2.29
CA SER A 202 21.36 16.15 -1.36
C SER A 202 21.43 16.71 0.05
N SER A 203 21.51 18.04 0.22
CA SER A 203 21.47 18.65 1.55
C SER A 203 20.17 18.35 2.28
N TRP A 204 19.02 18.32 1.58
CA TRP A 204 17.68 18.15 2.19
C TRP A 204 17.49 16.85 2.94
N PHE A 205 18.29 15.83 2.62
CA PHE A 205 18.23 14.50 3.21
C PHE A 205 19.43 14.21 4.14
N LYS A 206 20.25 15.22 4.46
CA LYS A 206 21.34 15.05 5.42
C LYS A 206 20.79 14.95 6.85
N PRO A 207 21.28 14.00 7.68
CA PRO A 207 20.79 13.80 9.06
C PRO A 207 20.92 15.02 9.99
N GLU A 208 21.79 15.97 9.64
CA GLU A 208 22.15 17.13 10.47
C GLU A 208 21.30 18.39 10.15
N GLN A 209 20.26 18.29 9.31
CA GLN A 209 19.42 19.44 8.99
C GLN A 209 18.36 19.70 10.06
N PRO A 210 18.37 20.86 10.75
CA PRO A 210 17.41 21.17 11.81
C PRO A 210 15.95 21.28 11.35
N THR A 211 15.73 21.43 10.04
CA THR A 211 14.44 21.78 9.43
C THR A 211 13.68 20.60 8.84
N GLU A 212 14.26 19.39 8.82
CA GLU A 212 13.64 18.15 8.32
C GLU A 212 13.01 18.33 6.92
N VAL A 213 13.69 19.09 6.05
CA VAL A 213 13.14 19.48 4.73
C VAL A 213 12.84 18.26 3.87
N GLY A 214 13.69 17.22 3.92
CA GLY A 214 13.46 15.95 3.24
C GLY A 214 12.15 15.28 3.65
N VAL A 215 11.82 15.22 4.95
CA VAL A 215 10.56 14.65 5.44
C VAL A 215 9.36 15.45 4.96
N ARG A 216 9.44 16.78 4.99
CA ARG A 216 8.36 17.66 4.49
C ARG A 216 8.15 17.48 2.99
N ALA A 217 9.22 17.39 2.21
CA ALA A 217 9.17 17.14 0.78
C ALA A 217 8.56 15.76 0.49
N ALA A 218 8.96 14.73 1.24
CA ALA A 218 8.43 13.38 1.10
C ALA A 218 6.92 13.32 1.34
N ILE A 219 6.43 13.93 2.42
CA ILE A 219 5.00 14.03 2.72
C ILE A 219 4.26 14.83 1.63
N ALA A 220 4.83 15.93 1.15
CA ALA A 220 4.21 16.73 0.10
C ALA A 220 4.07 15.95 -1.22
N ILE A 221 5.12 15.21 -1.61
CA ILE A 221 5.10 14.36 -2.80
C ILE A 221 4.08 13.23 -2.62
N MET A 222 4.09 12.55 -1.48
CA MET A 222 3.11 11.52 -1.14
C MET A 222 1.67 12.04 -1.29
N LEU A 223 1.36 13.17 -0.65
CA LEU A 223 0.02 13.76 -0.70
C LEU A 223 -0.35 14.25 -2.11
N ALA A 224 0.61 14.73 -2.90
CA ALA A 224 0.36 15.12 -4.29
C ALA A 224 -0.07 13.92 -5.15
N PHE A 225 0.61 12.78 -5.03
CA PHE A 225 0.23 11.56 -5.74
C PHE A 225 -1.08 10.96 -5.24
N VAL A 226 -1.34 11.00 -3.93
CA VAL A 226 -2.62 10.61 -3.33
C VAL A 226 -3.76 11.47 -3.87
N ALA A 227 -3.60 12.80 -3.86
CA ALA A 227 -4.58 13.73 -4.37
C ALA A 227 -4.83 13.53 -5.87
N TYR A 228 -3.76 13.32 -6.65
CA TYR A 228 -3.87 12.99 -8.06
C TYR A 228 -4.66 11.70 -8.27
N SER A 229 -4.34 10.64 -7.52
CA SER A 229 -5.05 9.34 -7.61
C SER A 229 -6.54 9.49 -7.30
N ARG A 230 -6.89 10.27 -6.26
CA ARG A 230 -8.28 10.59 -5.92
C ARG A 230 -9.00 11.32 -7.05
N ILE A 231 -8.39 12.37 -7.62
CA ILE A 231 -8.97 13.15 -8.73
C ILE A 231 -9.12 12.28 -9.98
N ALA A 232 -8.15 11.41 -10.22
CA ALA A 232 -8.17 10.45 -11.32
C ALA A 232 -9.26 9.36 -11.12
N GLY A 233 -9.83 9.22 -9.92
CA GLY A 233 -10.82 8.18 -9.60
C GLY A 233 -10.20 6.80 -9.38
N MET A 234 -8.94 6.78 -8.96
CA MET A 234 -8.18 5.58 -8.60
C MET A 234 -8.06 5.44 -7.09
N GLU A 235 -7.62 4.27 -6.62
CA GLU A 235 -7.34 4.06 -5.20
C GLU A 235 -6.16 4.93 -4.74
N GLU A 236 -6.37 5.67 -3.65
CA GLU A 236 -5.41 6.62 -3.06
C GLU A 236 -4.11 5.95 -2.64
N ILE A 237 -4.20 4.69 -2.19
CA ILE A 237 -3.07 3.89 -1.76
C ILE A 237 -2.05 3.61 -2.86
N LEU A 238 -2.49 3.55 -4.13
CA LEU A 238 -1.59 3.33 -5.26
C LEU A 238 -0.73 4.58 -5.50
N GLY A 239 -1.31 5.77 -5.37
CA GLY A 239 -0.58 7.03 -5.42
C GLY A 239 0.46 7.13 -4.30
N ALA A 240 0.07 6.80 -3.08
CA ALA A 240 0.98 6.79 -1.93
C ALA A 240 2.16 5.85 -2.15
N PHE A 241 1.90 4.63 -2.64
CA PHE A 241 2.91 3.65 -2.97
C PHE A 241 3.89 4.15 -4.04
N LEU A 242 3.37 4.69 -5.17
CA LEU A 242 4.21 5.22 -6.25
C LEU A 242 5.08 6.41 -5.80
N ALA A 243 4.57 7.26 -4.92
CA ALA A 243 5.37 8.33 -4.31
C ALA A 243 6.49 7.78 -3.42
N GLY A 244 6.26 6.67 -2.72
CA GLY A 244 7.31 5.98 -1.96
C GLY A 244 8.38 5.39 -2.89
N VAL A 245 7.97 4.76 -3.98
CA VAL A 245 8.89 4.22 -5.02
C VAL A 245 9.69 5.31 -5.74
N LEU A 246 9.14 6.53 -5.80
CA LEU A 246 9.80 7.67 -6.45
C LEU A 246 10.99 8.21 -5.64
N LEU A 247 10.96 8.06 -4.32
CA LEU A 247 11.90 8.64 -3.36
C LEU A 247 12.97 7.64 -2.92
#